data_AF-A0A202E2D2-F1
#
_entry.id   AF-A0A202E2D2-F1
#
_cell.length_a   1.000
_cell.length_b   1.000
_cell.length_c   1.000
_cell.angle_alpha   90.00
_cell.angle_beta   90.00
_cell.angle_gamma   90.00
#
_symmetry.space_group_name_H-M   'P 1'
#
loop_
_entity.id
_entity.type
_entity.pdbx_description
1 polymer ?
#
loop_
_entity_poly.entity_id
_entity_poly.type
_entity_poly.pdbx_seq_one_letter_code
_entity_poly.pdbx_strand_id
1 'polypeptide(L)'
;MKVWKAQYSGTEIVVTNSLATTKLQVNGKTQDIFWGLFAFQIRLSGSLKCQGNKHCIKAIMGSKLFTWDCAIFVDDEMVFCSTEP
;
A
#
# COMPACT_ATOMS: atom_id res chain seq x y z
N MET A 1 15.03 -1.75 -1.05
CA MET A 1 13.71 -1.37 -1.62
C MET A 1 12.76 -2.52 -1.36
N LYS A 2 11.57 -2.23 -0.83
CA LYS A 2 10.57 -3.24 -0.49
C LYS A 2 9.33 -3.06 -1.37
N VAL A 3 8.70 -4.18 -1.72
CA VAL A 3 7.53 -4.21 -2.60
C VAL A 3 6.53 -5.20 -2.04
N TRP A 4 5.33 -4.72 -1.75
CA TRP A 4 4.20 -5.52 -1.31
C TRP A 4 3.14 -5.53 -2.40
N LYS A 5 2.56 -6.70 -2.64
CA LYS A 5 1.56 -6.92 -3.68
C LYS A 5 0.34 -7.59 -3.09
N ALA A 6 -0.83 -7.07 -3.44
CA ALA A 6 -2.11 -7.68 -3.16
C ALA A 6 -2.92 -7.80 -4.46
N GLN A 7 -3.78 -8.82 -4.50
CA GLN A 7 -4.75 -8.99 -5.57
C GLN A 7 -6.14 -8.84 -4.97
N TYR A 8 -6.94 -7.93 -5.53
CA TYR A 8 -8.34 -7.76 -5.14
C TYR A 8 -9.22 -7.79 -6.37
N SER A 9 -10.04 -8.83 -6.49
CA SER A 9 -10.96 -9.03 -7.62
C SER A 9 -10.31 -8.83 -9.00
N GLY A 10 -9.11 -9.40 -9.19
CA GLY A 10 -8.34 -9.31 -10.44
C GLY A 10 -7.60 -7.99 -10.66
N THR A 11 -7.64 -7.05 -9.71
CA THR A 11 -6.86 -5.81 -9.73
C THR A 11 -5.61 -5.95 -8.88
N GLU A 12 -4.44 -5.64 -9.46
CA GLU A 12 -3.18 -5.62 -8.75
C GLU A 12 -3.03 -4.30 -7.96
N ILE A 13 -2.79 -4.42 -6.66
CA ILE A 13 -2.46 -3.33 -5.76
C ILE A 13 -1.00 -3.50 -5.34
N VAL A 14 -0.18 -2.48 -5.57
CA VAL A 14 1.26 -2.53 -5.28
C VAL A 14 1.64 -1.38 -4.38
N VAL A 15 2.29 -1.70 -3.26
CA VAL A 15 2.92 -0.71 -2.37
C VAL A 15 4.43 -0.87 -2.50
N THR A 16 5.12 0.23 -2.82
CA THR A 16 6.58 0.24 -2.93
C THR A 16 7.16 1.18 -1.90
N ASN A 17 8.22 0.76 -1.22
CA ASN A 17 8.98 1.59 -0.30
C ASN A 17 10.45 1.68 -0.73
N SER A 18 10.90 2.91 -0.92
CA SER A 18 12.28 3.30 -1.11
C SER A 18 12.69 4.27 0.00
N LEU A 19 14.00 4.57 0.08
CA LEU A 19 14.59 5.36 1.17
C LEU A 19 13.88 6.69 1.45
N ALA A 20 13.38 7.35 0.41
CA ALA A 20 12.74 8.67 0.52
C ALA A 20 11.31 8.72 -0.05
N THR A 21 10.81 7.60 -0.59
CA THR A 21 9.56 7.60 -1.33
C THR A 21 8.78 6.32 -1.08
N THR A 22 7.50 6.46 -0.79
CA THR A 22 6.58 5.32 -0.74
C THR A 22 5.43 5.57 -1.69
N LYS A 23 5.07 4.59 -2.52
CA LYS A 23 4.02 4.74 -3.55
C LYS A 23 2.98 3.66 -3.43
N LEU A 24 1.73 4.04 -3.67
CA LEU A 24 0.62 3.13 -3.91
C LEU A 24 0.30 3.14 -5.41
N GLN A 25 0.28 1.98 -6.02
CA GLN A 25 -0.09 1.78 -7.42
C GLN A 25 -1.25 0.79 -7.54
N VAL A 26 -2.13 1.05 -8.48
CA VAL A 26 -3.28 0.20 -8.81
C VAL A 26 -3.25 -0.04 -10.33
N ASN A 27 -3.15 -1.30 -10.75
CA ASN A 27 -2.96 -1.67 -12.16
C ASN A 27 -1.84 -0.86 -12.84
N GLY A 28 -0.69 -0.75 -12.16
CA GLY A 28 0.48 0.00 -12.61
C GLY A 28 0.40 1.53 -12.50
N LYS A 29 -0.78 2.11 -12.25
CA LYS A 29 -0.96 3.56 -12.11
C LYS A 29 -0.74 4.02 -10.67
N THR A 30 0.17 4.96 -10.48
CA THR A 30 0.39 5.60 -9.18
C THR A 30 -0.85 6.39 -8.78
N GLN A 31 -1.36 6.13 -7.58
CA GLN A 31 -2.50 6.86 -7.01
C GLN A 31 -2.10 7.80 -5.89
N ASP A 32 -1.06 7.43 -5.13
CA ASP A 32 -0.58 8.24 -4.02
C ASP A 32 0.92 8.02 -3.81
N ILE A 33 1.58 9.08 -3.33
CA ILE A 33 3.01 9.11 -3.07
C ILE A 33 3.26 9.85 -1.77
N PHE A 34 3.94 9.19 -0.85
CA PHE A 34 4.55 9.83 0.30
C PHE A 34 6.02 10.11 0.02
N TRP A 35 6.45 11.33 0.34
CA TRP A 35 7.85 11.76 0.28
C TRP A 35 8.33 12.07 1.69
N GLY A 36 9.39 11.40 2.13
CA GLY A 36 9.96 11.63 3.45
C GLY A 36 11.04 10.64 3.78
N LEU A 37 12.06 11.13 4.49
CA LEU A 37 13.10 10.30 5.10
C LEU A 37 12.66 9.92 6.52
N PHE A 38 12.86 8.66 6.91
CA PHE A 38 12.64 8.17 8.28
C PHE A 38 11.20 8.27 8.82
N ALA A 39 10.18 8.15 7.97
CA ALA A 39 8.81 8.06 8.46
C ALA A 39 8.55 6.68 9.09
N PHE A 40 8.33 6.67 10.42
CA PHE A 40 7.97 5.46 11.17
C PHE A 40 6.58 4.91 10.85
N GLN A 41 5.70 5.77 10.30
CA GLN A 41 4.38 5.37 9.85
C GLN A 41 4.01 6.16 8.59
N ILE A 42 3.55 5.44 7.57
CA ILE A 42 3.11 6.01 6.31
C ILE A 42 1.69 5.53 6.03
N ARG A 43 0.83 6.42 5.56
CA ARG A 43 -0.51 6.08 5.07
C ARG A 43 -0.62 6.56 3.64
N LEU A 44 -1.11 5.67 2.78
CA LEU A 44 -1.38 5.95 1.38
C LEU A 44 -2.83 5.59 1.08
N SER A 45 -3.48 6.38 0.22
CA SER A 45 -4.88 6.18 -0.13
C SER A 45 -5.05 6.08 -1.64
N GLY A 46 -5.98 5.24 -2.07
CA GLY A 46 -6.28 5.09 -3.49
C GLY A 46 -7.70 4.60 -3.69
N SER A 47 -8.02 4.27 -4.93
CA SER A 47 -9.28 3.63 -5.26
C SER A 47 -9.14 2.70 -6.46
N LEU A 48 -9.95 1.66 -6.48
CA LEU A 48 -10.12 0.80 -7.64
C LEU A 48 -11.59 0.79 -8.07
N LYS A 49 -11.84 0.45 -9.33
CA LYS A 49 -13.19 0.14 -9.81
C LYS A 49 -13.28 -1.35 -10.05
N CYS A 50 -14.26 -1.99 -9.41
CA CYS A 50 -14.55 -3.40 -9.62
C CYS A 50 -16.05 -3.58 -9.81
N GLN A 51 -16.45 -4.32 -10.86
CA GLN A 51 -17.87 -4.59 -11.17
C GLN A 51 -18.75 -3.31 -11.23
N GLY A 52 -18.17 -2.19 -11.67
CA GLY A 52 -18.87 -0.89 -11.73
C GLY A 52 -18.86 -0.09 -10.42
N ASN A 53 -18.50 -0.70 -9.29
CA ASN A 53 -18.41 -0.05 -7.99
C ASN A 53 -17.00 0.51 -7.75
N LYS A 54 -16.93 1.66 -7.09
CA LYS A 54 -15.67 2.25 -6.63
C LYS A 54 -15.39 1.75 -5.21
N HIS A 55 -14.21 1.16 -5.03
CA HIS A 55 -13.71 0.72 -3.73
C HIS A 55 -12.55 1.61 -3.30
N CYS A 56 -12.51 1.93 -2.01
CA CYS A 56 -11.46 2.73 -1.39
C CYS A 56 -10.33 1.83 -0.92
N ILE A 57 -9.09 2.20 -1.27
CA ILE A 57 -7.89 1.50 -0.83
C ILE A 57 -7.20 2.34 0.23
N LYS A 58 -6.79 1.71 1.33
CA LYS A 58 -5.89 2.29 2.32
C LYS A 58 -4.70 1.36 2.48
N ALA A 59 -3.49 1.87 2.29
CA ALA A 59 -2.28 1.16 2.66
C ALA A 59 -1.64 1.85 3.86
N ILE A 60 -1.29 1.07 4.87
CA ILE A 60 -0.59 1.52 6.05
C ILE A 60 0.74 0.80 6.08
N MET A 61 1.80 1.57 6.28
CA MET A 61 3.10 1.02 6.57
C MET A 61 3.57 1.54 7.92
N GLY A 62 4.28 0.69 8.64
CA GLY A 62 4.96 1.03 9.88
C GLY A 62 6.37 0.50 9.85
N SER A 63 7.27 1.14 10.58
CA SER A 63 8.55 0.55 10.95
C SER A 63 8.56 0.28 12.45
N LYS A 64 8.95 -0.94 12.81
CA LYS A 64 9.36 -1.32 14.16
C LYS A 64 10.84 -1.70 14.09
N LEU A 65 11.52 -1.81 15.23
CA LEU A 65 12.93 -2.16 15.34
C LEU A 65 13.37 -3.21 14.28
N PHE A 66 14.14 -2.76 13.29
CA PHE A 66 14.66 -3.55 12.17
C PHE A 66 13.64 -4.25 11.25
N THR A 67 12.36 -3.89 11.31
CA THR A 67 11.31 -4.44 10.44
C THR A 67 10.40 -3.37 9.85
N TRP A 68 9.78 -3.72 8.73
CA TRP A 68 8.75 -2.97 8.04
C TRP A 68 7.46 -3.79 8.01
N ASP A 69 6.40 -3.21 8.54
CA ASP A 69 5.04 -3.72 8.47
C ASP A 69 4.31 -3.04 7.29
N CYS A 70 3.55 -3.80 6.50
CA CYS A 70 2.66 -3.27 5.48
C CYS A 70 1.30 -3.96 5.57
N ALA A 71 0.23 -3.18 5.66
CA ALA A 71 -1.15 -3.65 5.60
C ALA A 71 -1.92 -2.89 4.52
N ILE A 72 -2.70 -3.62 3.72
CA ILE A 72 -3.55 -3.05 2.65
C ILE A 72 -4.99 -3.40 2.98
N PHE A 73 -5.85 -2.39 2.91
CA PHE A 73 -7.28 -2.47 3.15
C PHE A 73 -8.03 -2.04 1.90
N VAL A 74 -9.16 -2.70 1.62
CA VAL A 74 -10.15 -2.32 0.61
C VAL A 74 -11.50 -2.22 1.29
N ASP A 75 -12.13 -1.05 1.25
CA ASP A 75 -13.38 -0.74 1.98
C ASP A 75 -13.36 -1.19 3.45
N ASP A 76 -12.26 -0.88 4.12
CA ASP A 76 -11.95 -1.23 5.53
C ASP A 76 -11.76 -2.73 5.81
N GLU A 77 -11.84 -3.60 4.80
CA GLU A 77 -11.45 -5.01 4.90
C GLU A 77 -9.95 -5.17 4.62
N MET A 78 -9.23 -5.85 5.51
CA MET A 78 -7.80 -6.14 5.32
C MET A 78 -7.62 -7.26 4.29
N VAL A 79 -6.99 -6.94 3.15
CA VAL A 79 -6.74 -7.89 2.06
C VAL A 79 -5.29 -8.38 2.02
N PHE A 80 -4.39 -7.70 2.72
CA PHE A 80 -2.99 -8.06 2.80
C PHE A 80 -2.35 -7.53 4.09
N CYS A 81 -1.47 -8.33 4.68
CA CYS A 81 -0.60 -7.92 5.79
C CYS A 81 0.72 -8.68 5.69
N SER A 82 1.85 -7.97 5.81
CA SER A 82 3.19 -8.54 5.85
C SER A 82 4.07 -7.79 6.85
N THR A 83 4.97 -8.53 7.48
CA THR A 83 6.05 -8.01 8.32
C THR A 83 7.35 -8.58 7.79
N GLU A 84 8.27 -7.70 7.40
CA GLU A 84 9.56 -8.09 6.83
C GLU A 84 10.72 -7.37 7.52
N PRO A 85 11.89 -8.00 7.65
CA PRO A 85 13.12 -7.30 8.02
C PRO A 85 13.54 -6.28 6.94
#